data_AF-A0A8C4T8U7-F1
#
_entry.id   AF-A0A8C4T8U7-F1
#
_cell.length_a   1.000
_cell.length_b   1.000
_cell.length_c   1.000
_cell.angle_alpha   90.00
_cell.angle_beta   90.00
_cell.angle_gamma   90.00
#
_symmetry.space_group_name_H-M   'P 1'
#
loop_
_entity.id
_entity.type
_entity.pdbx_description
1 polymer ?
#
loop_
_entity_poly.entity_id
_entity_poly.type
_entity_poly.pdbx_seq_one_letter_code
_entity_poly.pdbx_strand_id
1 'polypeptide(L)'
;MAALSRKTLLRAVRSSFGLSKLSAAQDFLGHRRWRSQRPESFTPKDGYYDDECYSALYKTHIPTNPLQKGLLAVGAGVMALWDPYRHGKTPSVVCLIPSFADFTFAPLFTFSDMVAVLGETTGHLALQRIRERMRNDPEGNQILQERPRIRLTTLDLTRLNALPDGTFGKEYVQFLNVHKVTPDSRAEVKFVDDEELAYVIQRYREVHDFVHTLLGMPTNMLGEVAVKWFEAVQTRLPMCILGAALGPLRLSARRLQILTTTLVPWALTNGRNATFMMNVYYERYWEMDMESLREQLGLMPPPTF
;
A
#
# COMPACT_ATOMS: atom_id res chain seq x y z
N MET A 1 -12.65 -20.64 -28.93
CA MET A 1 -11.33 -20.69 -28.27
C MET A 1 -11.45 -20.05 -26.89
N ALA A 2 -10.89 -20.71 -25.88
CA ALA A 2 -11.46 -20.84 -24.54
C ALA A 2 -11.60 -19.52 -23.75
N ALA A 3 -12.83 -19.20 -23.36
CA ALA A 3 -13.10 -18.27 -22.27
C ALA A 3 -12.49 -18.85 -20.98
N LEU A 4 -11.35 -18.30 -20.53
CA LEU A 4 -10.90 -18.53 -19.16
C LEU A 4 -11.98 -17.96 -18.23
N SER A 5 -12.84 -18.84 -17.75
CA SER A 5 -13.97 -18.52 -16.89
C SER A 5 -13.49 -17.85 -15.62
N ARG A 6 -14.27 -16.90 -15.07
CA ARG A 6 -14.11 -16.35 -13.71
C ARG A 6 -13.81 -17.43 -12.64
N LYS A 7 -14.22 -18.68 -12.89
CA LYS A 7 -13.89 -19.87 -12.09
C LYS A 7 -12.38 -20.16 -11.99
N THR A 8 -11.59 -19.91 -13.03
CA THR A 8 -10.13 -20.11 -13.02
C THR A 8 -9.43 -19.06 -12.18
N LEU A 9 -9.85 -17.79 -12.28
CA LEU A 9 -9.37 -16.71 -11.42
C LEU A 9 -9.70 -17.01 -9.95
N LEU A 10 -10.95 -17.40 -9.65
CA LEU A 10 -11.37 -17.77 -8.30
C LEU A 10 -10.61 -18.99 -7.75
N ARG A 11 -10.25 -19.97 -8.60
CA ARG A 11 -9.39 -21.09 -8.21
C ARG A 11 -7.97 -20.64 -7.91
N ALA A 12 -7.38 -19.75 -8.71
CA ALA A 12 -6.05 -19.19 -8.47
C ALA A 12 -6.00 -18.36 -7.18
N VAL A 13 -7.04 -17.55 -6.91
CA VAL A 13 -7.20 -16.83 -5.63
C VAL A 13 -7.30 -17.83 -4.47
N ARG A 14 -8.16 -18.85 -4.58
CA ARG A 14 -8.35 -19.84 -3.51
C ARG A 14 -7.11 -20.68 -3.23
N SER A 15 -6.39 -21.13 -4.26
CA SER A 15 -5.17 -21.92 -4.10
C SER A 15 -4.00 -21.09 -3.60
N SER A 16 -3.86 -19.84 -4.05
CA SER A 16 -2.72 -18.99 -3.69
C SER A 16 -2.86 -18.36 -2.30
N PHE A 17 -4.08 -18.14 -1.82
CA PHE A 17 -4.34 -17.47 -0.54
C PHE A 17 -5.01 -18.36 0.52
N GLY A 18 -5.26 -19.65 0.23
CA GLY A 18 -5.79 -20.60 1.22
C GLY A 18 -7.17 -20.21 1.76
N LEU A 19 -8.04 -19.62 0.94
CA LEU A 19 -9.32 -19.04 1.36
C LEU A 19 -10.40 -20.06 1.76
N SER A 20 -10.06 -21.30 2.07
CA SER A 20 -11.02 -22.32 2.54
C SER A 20 -11.63 -21.99 3.91
N LYS A 21 -11.10 -20.98 4.62
CA LYS A 21 -11.55 -20.57 5.96
C LYS A 21 -11.78 -19.06 6.11
N LEU A 22 -12.20 -18.33 5.07
CA LEU A 22 -12.74 -16.98 5.27
C LEU A 22 -14.22 -17.05 5.68
N SER A 23 -14.46 -17.51 6.92
CA SER A 23 -15.62 -17.08 7.69
C SER A 23 -15.21 -15.79 8.40
N ALA A 24 -15.16 -14.70 7.64
CA ALA A 24 -14.87 -13.37 8.19
C ALA A 24 -16.16 -12.79 8.78
N ALA A 25 -16.54 -13.24 9.98
CA ALA A 25 -17.58 -12.59 10.79
C ALA A 25 -17.53 -12.90 12.30
N GLN A 26 -16.67 -13.79 12.81
CA GLN A 26 -16.78 -14.24 14.22
C GLN A 26 -15.57 -14.04 15.13
N ASP A 27 -14.39 -13.67 14.60
CA ASP A 27 -13.21 -13.42 15.45
C ASP A 27 -13.12 -11.98 16.00
N PHE A 28 -14.18 -11.17 15.83
CA PHE A 28 -14.21 -9.76 16.26
C PHE A 28 -14.55 -9.56 17.76
N LEU A 29 -14.79 -10.63 18.53
CA LEU A 29 -15.23 -10.56 19.93
C LEU A 29 -14.37 -11.36 20.92
N GLY A 30 -13.15 -11.76 20.54
CA GLY A 30 -12.27 -12.61 21.34
C GLY A 30 -11.03 -11.92 21.90
N HIS A 31 -11.14 -11.46 23.15
CA HIS A 31 -10.07 -11.35 24.16
C HIS A 31 -9.09 -10.16 24.25
N ARG A 32 -9.14 -9.61 25.47
CA ARG A 32 -8.06 -9.27 26.42
C ARG A 32 -7.34 -7.92 26.25
N ARG A 33 -7.79 -7.01 27.12
CA ARG A 33 -7.11 -5.84 27.71
C ARG A 33 -5.59 -6.07 27.83
N TRP A 34 -4.83 -5.57 26.87
CA TRP A 34 -3.39 -5.43 26.97
C TRP A 34 -3.07 -4.24 27.87
N ARG A 35 -2.45 -4.51 29.02
CA ARG A 35 -1.91 -3.51 29.95
C ARG A 35 -0.48 -3.21 29.47
N SER A 36 -0.23 -2.04 28.91
CA SER A 36 1.13 -1.61 28.57
C SER A 36 1.93 -1.47 29.87
N GLN A 37 3.09 -2.12 29.93
CA GLN A 37 4.06 -1.89 30.99
C GLN A 37 4.72 -0.53 30.73
N ARG A 38 4.58 0.39 31.69
CA ARG A 38 5.24 1.70 31.70
C ARG A 38 6.66 1.56 32.24
N PRO A 39 7.68 2.20 31.65
CA PRO A 39 8.91 2.55 32.38
C PRO A 39 8.63 3.74 33.30
N GLU A 40 9.16 3.71 34.52
CA GLU A 40 9.04 4.77 35.52
C GLU A 40 10.01 5.93 35.28
N SER A 41 9.51 7.14 35.60
CA SER A 41 10.22 8.38 35.94
C SER A 41 10.91 9.20 34.84
N PHE A 42 10.17 10.17 34.30
CA PHE A 42 10.71 11.46 33.89
C PHE A 42 9.81 12.54 34.52
N THR A 43 10.36 13.38 35.40
CA THR A 43 9.66 14.51 36.00
C THR A 43 10.10 15.81 35.32
N PRO A 44 9.22 16.54 34.62
CA PRO A 44 9.55 17.84 34.08
C PRO A 44 9.42 18.93 35.14
N LYS A 45 10.37 19.88 35.15
CA LYS A 45 10.26 21.14 35.89
C LYS A 45 9.39 22.12 35.08
N ASP A 46 8.39 22.66 35.77
CA ASP A 46 7.61 23.89 35.57
C ASP A 46 7.58 24.55 34.18
N GLY A 47 6.37 24.64 33.61
CA GLY A 47 5.99 25.73 32.70
C GLY A 47 5.16 25.33 31.47
N TYR A 48 3.84 25.39 31.62
CA TYR A 48 2.81 25.62 30.58
C TYR A 48 2.96 24.83 29.25
N TYR A 49 2.35 23.65 29.17
CA TYR A 49 2.12 22.92 27.92
C TYR A 49 0.63 22.60 27.78
N ASP A 50 0.07 22.88 26.60
CA ASP A 50 -1.29 22.50 26.22
C ASP A 50 -1.46 20.98 26.26
N ASP A 51 -2.50 20.53 26.97
CA ASP A 51 -2.77 19.14 27.35
C ASP A 51 -3.24 18.24 26.18
N GLU A 52 -3.35 18.77 24.94
CA GLU A 52 -3.93 18.04 23.80
C GLU A 52 -2.99 17.03 23.11
N CYS A 53 -1.68 17.07 23.38
CA CYS A 53 -0.69 16.28 22.63
C CYS A 53 -0.38 14.88 23.21
N TYR A 54 -0.92 14.52 24.38
CA TYR A 54 -0.51 13.29 25.10
C TYR A 54 -1.07 11.97 24.54
N SER A 55 -1.88 12.00 23.47
CA SER A 55 -2.49 10.79 22.88
C SER A 55 -1.99 10.43 21.48
N ALA A 56 -1.24 11.30 20.81
CA ALA A 56 -0.79 11.07 19.43
C ALA A 56 0.49 10.22 19.40
N LEU A 57 0.43 9.05 18.76
CA LEU A 57 1.58 8.14 18.63
C LEU A 57 2.64 8.63 17.62
N TYR A 58 2.23 9.49 16.69
CA TYR A 58 3.09 10.12 15.68
C TYR A 58 2.39 11.38 15.16
N LYS A 59 3.12 12.25 14.44
CA LYS A 59 2.70 13.60 14.05
C LYS A 59 1.32 13.69 13.38
N THR A 60 0.93 12.67 12.61
CA THR A 60 -0.34 12.63 11.86
C THR A 60 -1.37 11.67 12.46
N HIS A 61 -1.12 11.10 13.63
CA HIS A 61 -1.98 10.11 14.27
C HIS A 61 -3.32 10.72 14.69
N ILE A 62 -4.41 10.06 14.29
CA ILE A 62 -5.77 10.37 14.70
C ILE A 62 -6.27 9.18 15.53
N PRO A 63 -6.38 9.33 16.87
CA PRO A 63 -6.87 8.27 17.72
C PRO A 63 -8.32 7.93 17.37
N THR A 64 -8.60 6.65 17.13
CA THR A 64 -9.95 6.17 16.77
C THR A 64 -10.28 4.89 17.52
N ASN A 65 -11.55 4.73 17.92
CA ASN A 65 -12.02 3.50 18.56
C ASN A 65 -12.37 2.42 17.52
N PRO A 66 -12.53 1.13 17.92
CA PRO A 66 -12.82 0.05 16.97
C PRO A 66 -14.10 0.24 16.14
N LEU A 67 -15.14 0.89 16.71
CA LEU A 67 -16.37 1.19 15.98
C LEU A 67 -16.14 2.25 14.91
N GLN A 68 -15.43 3.34 15.24
CA GLN A 68 -15.03 4.38 14.30
C GLN A 68 -14.16 3.81 13.18
N LYS A 69 -13.21 2.93 13.49
CA LYS A 69 -12.40 2.21 12.49
C LYS A 69 -13.24 1.32 11.60
N GLY A 70 -14.22 0.61 12.15
CA GLY A 70 -15.17 -0.20 11.39
C GLY A 70 -15.99 0.65 10.41
N LEU A 71 -16.51 1.78 10.87
CA LEU A 71 -17.27 2.72 10.03
C LEU A 71 -16.39 3.35 8.94
N LEU A 72 -15.17 3.76 9.26
CA LEU A 72 -14.20 4.27 8.29
C LEU A 72 -13.85 3.21 7.23
N ALA A 73 -13.62 1.96 7.65
CA ALA A 73 -13.33 0.86 6.74
C ALA A 73 -14.49 0.61 5.76
N VAL A 74 -15.72 0.57 6.27
CA VAL A 74 -16.93 0.36 5.45
C VAL A 74 -17.12 1.53 4.49
N GLY A 75 -17.04 2.77 4.98
CA GLY A 75 -17.17 3.98 4.17
C GLY A 75 -16.13 4.04 3.06
N ALA A 76 -14.86 3.80 3.38
CA ALA A 76 -13.77 3.78 2.41
C ALA A 76 -13.93 2.65 1.37
N GLY A 77 -14.37 1.46 1.80
CA GLY A 77 -14.63 0.33 0.92
C GLY A 77 -15.78 0.59 -0.06
N VAL A 78 -16.88 1.16 0.42
CA VAL A 78 -18.03 1.54 -0.43
C VAL A 78 -17.64 2.64 -1.42
N MET A 79 -16.95 3.68 -0.96
CA MET A 79 -16.53 4.77 -1.85
C MET A 79 -15.54 4.32 -2.93
N ALA A 80 -14.60 3.43 -2.59
CA ALA A 80 -13.68 2.84 -3.56
C ALA A 80 -14.41 2.05 -4.68
N LEU A 81 -15.62 1.55 -4.40
CA LEU A 81 -16.44 0.86 -5.40
C LEU A 81 -17.31 1.83 -6.21
N TRP A 82 -17.80 2.91 -5.59
CA TRP A 82 -18.79 3.82 -6.17
C TRP A 82 -18.20 4.86 -7.15
N ASP A 83 -17.02 5.43 -6.88
CA ASP A 83 -16.38 6.39 -7.80
C ASP A 83 -14.85 6.20 -7.90
N PRO A 84 -14.35 5.50 -8.95
CA PRO A 84 -12.94 5.18 -9.11
C PRO A 84 -12.14 6.17 -9.98
N TYR A 85 -12.68 7.33 -10.41
CA TYR A 85 -11.99 8.21 -11.38
C TYR A 85 -11.09 9.28 -10.74
N ARG A 86 -9.84 9.38 -11.23
CA ARG A 86 -8.80 10.32 -10.79
C ARG A 86 -8.71 11.47 -11.82
N HIS A 87 -9.04 12.69 -11.38
CA HIS A 87 -8.84 14.04 -11.97
C HIS A 87 -9.92 14.66 -12.89
N GLY A 88 -10.34 15.89 -12.51
CA GLY A 88 -10.57 16.99 -13.45
C GLY A 88 -11.76 17.93 -13.20
N LYS A 89 -11.52 19.02 -12.45
CA LYS A 89 -12.34 20.24 -12.22
C LYS A 89 -13.34 20.22 -11.05
N THR A 90 -13.11 21.15 -10.13
CA THR A 90 -14.12 21.71 -9.22
C THR A 90 -15.31 22.26 -10.00
N PRO A 91 -16.56 21.95 -9.63
CA PRO A 91 -17.66 22.87 -9.87
C PRO A 91 -18.04 23.57 -8.57
N SER A 92 -17.99 24.89 -8.64
CA SER A 92 -18.59 25.79 -7.67
C SER A 92 -20.09 25.52 -7.52
N VAL A 93 -20.54 25.44 -6.26
CA VAL A 93 -21.85 25.83 -5.71
C VAL A 93 -23.11 25.22 -6.35
N VAL A 94 -23.84 24.39 -5.59
CA VAL A 94 -25.22 24.70 -5.13
C VAL A 94 -25.47 23.99 -3.79
N CYS A 95 -25.53 24.78 -2.72
CA CYS A 95 -26.12 24.43 -1.44
C CYS A 95 -27.62 24.75 -1.53
N LEU A 96 -28.51 23.75 -1.46
CA LEU A 96 -29.89 23.92 -1.02
C LEU A 96 -30.45 22.54 -0.61
N ILE A 97 -30.59 22.31 0.70
CA ILE A 97 -31.69 21.63 1.44
C ILE A 97 -31.16 21.30 2.85
N PRO A 98 -31.71 21.88 3.94
CA PRO A 98 -31.21 21.66 5.29
C PRO A 98 -32.00 20.52 5.96
N SER A 99 -31.35 19.39 6.25
CA SER A 99 -31.68 18.46 7.35
C SER A 99 -30.86 17.16 7.18
N PHE A 100 -30.22 16.69 8.26
CA PHE A 100 -29.44 15.43 8.41
C PHE A 100 -28.05 15.31 7.75
N ALA A 101 -27.51 16.34 7.09
CA ALA A 101 -26.28 16.24 6.29
C ALA A 101 -25.00 16.88 6.88
N ASP A 102 -24.89 17.13 8.19
CA ASP A 102 -23.64 17.69 8.76
C ASP A 102 -22.55 16.63 9.03
N PHE A 103 -22.76 15.38 8.60
CA PHE A 103 -21.74 14.33 8.55
C PHE A 103 -21.39 13.91 7.12
N THR A 104 -21.70 14.73 6.11
CA THR A 104 -21.23 14.49 4.75
C THR A 104 -19.81 15.04 4.57
N PHE A 105 -18.83 14.18 4.88
CA PHE A 105 -17.44 14.31 4.45
C PHE A 105 -17.36 14.43 2.90
N ALA A 106 -17.32 15.65 2.39
CA ALA A 106 -16.84 16.00 1.06
C ALA A 106 -15.85 17.17 1.23
N PRO A 107 -14.73 17.33 0.49
CA PRO A 107 -14.18 16.60 -0.66
C PRO A 107 -12.63 16.39 -0.56
N LEU A 108 -12.15 15.58 0.39
CA LEU A 108 -10.70 15.53 0.75
C LEU A 108 -9.99 14.17 0.58
N PHE A 109 -10.64 13.18 -0.01
CA PHE A 109 -10.06 11.83 -0.14
C PHE A 109 -10.19 11.32 -1.57
N THR A 110 -9.04 11.08 -2.23
CA THR A 110 -8.96 10.41 -3.53
C THR A 110 -9.26 8.91 -3.40
N PHE A 111 -9.54 8.21 -4.51
CA PHE A 111 -9.66 6.73 -4.52
C PHE A 111 -8.45 6.04 -3.86
N SER A 112 -7.25 6.58 -4.10
CA SER A 112 -6.01 6.13 -3.46
C SER A 112 -6.07 6.30 -1.94
N ASP A 113 -6.61 7.42 -1.47
CA ASP A 113 -6.73 7.72 -0.03
C ASP A 113 -7.78 6.80 0.64
N MET A 114 -8.85 6.43 -0.05
CA MET A 114 -9.81 5.45 0.48
C MET A 114 -9.23 4.04 0.56
N VAL A 115 -8.48 3.60 -0.46
CA VAL A 115 -7.76 2.32 -0.40
C VAL A 115 -6.71 2.33 0.71
N ALA A 116 -6.06 3.48 0.92
CA ALA A 116 -5.10 3.71 1.98
C ALA A 116 -5.77 3.59 3.37
N VAL A 117 -6.91 4.26 3.60
CA VAL A 117 -7.70 4.18 4.84
C VAL A 117 -8.18 2.76 5.09
N LEU A 118 -8.75 2.09 4.09
CA LEU A 118 -9.18 0.69 4.19
C LEU A 118 -8.01 -0.21 4.64
N GLY A 119 -6.82 0.07 4.12
CA GLY A 119 -5.61 -0.63 4.50
C GLY A 119 -5.19 -0.43 5.96
N GLU A 120 -5.26 0.81 6.46
CA GLU A 120 -4.94 1.14 7.85
C GLU A 120 -5.93 0.49 8.83
N THR A 121 -7.22 0.53 8.50
CA THR A 121 -8.28 0.06 9.41
C THR A 121 -8.44 -1.45 9.42
N THR A 122 -8.10 -2.15 8.32
CA THR A 122 -8.27 -3.62 8.22
C THR A 122 -6.95 -4.41 8.23
N GLY A 123 -5.81 -3.72 8.10
CA GLY A 123 -4.52 -4.34 7.86
C GLY A 123 -3.75 -4.79 9.10
N HIS A 124 -4.23 -4.55 10.33
CA HIS A 124 -3.42 -4.71 11.55
C HIS A 124 -2.66 -6.04 11.64
N LEU A 125 -3.33 -7.17 11.43
CA LEU A 125 -2.69 -8.51 11.47
C LEU A 125 -1.67 -8.71 10.35
N ALA A 126 -1.92 -8.16 9.16
CA ALA A 126 -0.98 -8.21 8.06
C ALA A 126 0.23 -7.31 8.34
N LEU A 127 0.04 -6.12 8.92
CA LEU A 127 1.11 -5.22 9.33
C LEU A 127 2.02 -5.84 10.38
N GLN A 128 1.47 -6.51 11.39
CA GLN A 128 2.27 -7.26 12.36
C GLN A 128 3.13 -8.32 11.66
N ARG A 129 2.58 -9.09 10.71
CA ARG A 129 3.36 -10.09 9.97
C ARG A 129 4.45 -9.47 9.11
N ILE A 130 4.17 -8.34 8.45
CA ILE A 130 5.16 -7.62 7.65
C ILE A 130 6.29 -7.15 8.56
N ARG A 131 5.96 -6.51 9.70
CA ARG A 131 6.94 -6.08 10.70
C ARG A 131 7.81 -7.24 11.18
N GLU A 132 7.22 -8.36 11.57
CA GLU A 132 8.00 -9.52 12.01
C GLU A 132 8.89 -10.08 10.90
N ARG A 133 8.42 -10.09 9.65
CA ARG A 133 9.27 -10.48 8.50
C ARG A 133 10.42 -9.50 8.27
N MET A 134 10.21 -8.21 8.50
CA MET A 134 11.27 -7.20 8.44
C MET A 134 12.27 -7.37 9.59
N ARG A 135 11.82 -7.57 10.83
CA ARG A 135 12.69 -7.78 12.00
C ARG A 135 13.59 -9.00 11.90
N ASN A 136 13.09 -10.07 11.27
CA ASN A 136 13.84 -11.31 11.09
C ASN A 136 14.84 -11.27 9.91
N ASP A 137 14.92 -10.15 9.21
CA ASP A 137 15.84 -9.91 8.10
C ASP A 137 16.85 -8.84 8.50
N PRO A 138 18.16 -9.03 8.28
CA PRO A 138 19.17 -8.04 8.68
C PRO A 138 18.95 -6.65 8.08
N GLU A 139 18.61 -6.57 6.79
CA GLU A 139 18.37 -5.31 6.07
C GLU A 139 17.01 -4.73 6.47
N GLY A 140 15.98 -5.58 6.56
CA GLY A 140 14.65 -5.21 7.05
C GLY A 140 14.66 -4.65 8.48
N ASN A 141 15.47 -5.22 9.38
CA ASN A 141 15.61 -4.75 10.75
C ASN A 141 16.33 -3.41 10.80
N GLN A 142 17.38 -3.23 9.99
CA GLN A 142 18.05 -1.94 9.85
C GLN A 142 17.07 -0.85 9.37
N ILE A 143 16.22 -1.16 8.39
CA ILE A 143 15.17 -0.26 7.90
C ILE A 143 14.16 0.12 8.99
N LEU A 144 13.80 -0.79 9.89
CA LEU A 144 12.89 -0.49 11.00
C LEU A 144 13.53 0.42 12.06
N GLN A 145 14.85 0.35 12.23
CA GLN A 145 15.61 1.19 13.15
C GLN A 145 15.83 2.59 12.57
N GLU A 146 16.32 2.67 11.33
CA GLU A 146 16.69 3.93 10.69
C GLU A 146 15.48 4.71 10.15
N ARG A 147 14.38 3.98 9.87
CA ARG A 147 13.12 4.52 9.35
C ARG A 147 13.25 5.48 8.15
N PRO A 148 14.02 5.11 7.10
CA PRO A 148 14.20 5.98 5.94
C PRO A 148 12.87 6.31 5.26
N ARG A 149 12.76 7.54 4.74
CA ARG A 149 11.55 8.08 4.10
C ARG A 149 11.82 8.44 2.65
N ILE A 150 10.90 8.06 1.77
CA ILE A 150 10.96 8.38 0.35
C ILE A 150 10.06 9.59 0.09
N ARG A 151 10.67 10.78 0.01
CA ARG A 151 10.00 12.06 -0.24
C ARG A 151 10.80 12.88 -1.25
N LEU A 152 10.19 13.91 -1.82
CA LEU A 152 10.94 14.87 -2.65
C LEU A 152 12.07 15.55 -1.85
N THR A 153 11.87 15.74 -0.54
CA THR A 153 12.89 16.35 0.34
C THR A 153 14.07 15.44 0.64
N THR A 154 13.94 14.12 0.45
CA THR A 154 15.00 13.14 0.73
C THR A 154 15.65 12.60 -0.54
N LEU A 155 14.96 12.69 -1.68
CA LEU A 155 15.48 12.26 -2.98
C LEU A 155 16.01 13.44 -3.80
N ASP A 156 17.27 13.34 -4.23
CA ASP A 156 17.80 14.23 -5.26
C ASP A 156 17.42 13.73 -6.66
N LEU A 157 16.20 14.09 -7.11
CA LEU A 157 15.70 13.68 -8.43
C LEU A 157 16.54 14.23 -9.59
N THR A 158 17.22 15.36 -9.40
CA THR A 158 18.11 15.93 -10.42
C THR A 158 19.31 15.01 -10.62
N ARG A 159 19.94 14.57 -9.53
CA ARG A 159 21.04 13.60 -9.57
C ARG A 159 20.58 12.27 -10.15
N LEU A 160 19.44 11.74 -9.70
CA LEU A 160 18.91 10.47 -10.22
C LEU A 160 18.61 10.55 -11.72
N ASN A 161 18.11 11.68 -12.21
CA ASN A 161 17.89 11.88 -13.64
C ASN A 161 19.18 12.00 -14.46
N ALA A 162 20.30 12.38 -13.83
CA ALA A 162 21.60 12.47 -14.50
C ALA A 162 22.33 11.12 -14.60
N LEU A 163 21.80 10.07 -13.94
CA LEU A 163 22.38 8.73 -14.03
C LEU A 163 22.22 8.12 -15.43
N PRO A 164 23.08 7.16 -15.82
CA PRO A 164 22.97 6.45 -17.10
C PRO A 164 21.61 5.75 -17.26
N ASP A 165 21.13 5.68 -18.50
CA ASP A 165 19.93 4.91 -18.85
C ASP A 165 20.09 3.44 -18.45
N GLY A 166 19.00 2.80 -18.01
CA GLY A 166 19.03 1.44 -17.48
C GLY A 166 19.42 1.33 -16.00
N THR A 167 19.89 2.38 -15.35
CA THR A 167 20.09 2.37 -13.88
C THR A 167 18.76 2.54 -13.14
N PHE A 168 18.64 1.96 -11.94
CA PHE A 168 17.40 2.03 -11.17
C PHE A 168 16.92 3.46 -10.88
N GLY A 169 17.84 4.36 -10.52
CA GLY A 169 17.52 5.76 -10.26
C GLY A 169 17.01 6.50 -11.49
N LYS A 170 17.64 6.27 -12.65
CA LYS A 170 17.22 6.85 -13.92
C LYS A 170 15.84 6.35 -14.33
N GLU A 171 15.62 5.05 -14.28
CA GLU A 171 14.34 4.41 -14.62
C GLU A 171 13.21 4.83 -13.67
N TYR A 172 13.50 5.00 -12.37
CA TYR A 172 12.52 5.52 -11.43
C TYR A 172 12.10 6.96 -11.76
N VAL A 173 13.05 7.84 -12.09
CA VAL A 173 12.70 9.21 -12.52
C VAL A 173 11.90 9.20 -13.82
N GLN A 174 12.26 8.34 -14.77
CA GLN A 174 11.47 8.16 -15.99
C GLN A 174 10.04 7.70 -15.68
N PHE A 175 9.87 6.73 -14.78
CA PHE A 175 8.56 6.27 -14.32
C PHE A 175 7.72 7.42 -13.75
N LEU A 176 8.27 8.23 -12.84
CA LEU A 176 7.59 9.40 -12.28
C LEU A 176 7.15 10.38 -13.38
N ASN A 177 8.05 10.66 -14.33
CA ASN A 177 7.81 11.60 -15.43
C ASN A 177 6.75 11.11 -16.43
N VAL A 178 6.73 9.81 -16.76
CA VAL A 178 5.76 9.19 -17.67
C VAL A 178 4.38 9.17 -17.04
N HIS A 179 4.31 8.79 -15.75
CA HIS A 179 3.04 8.61 -15.06
C HIS A 179 2.51 9.87 -14.37
N LYS A 180 3.28 10.97 -14.40
CA LYS A 180 2.92 12.27 -13.80
C LYS A 180 2.59 12.14 -12.30
N VAL A 181 3.35 11.30 -11.62
CA VAL A 181 3.24 11.08 -10.17
C VAL A 181 4.47 11.62 -9.45
N THR A 182 4.32 11.91 -8.16
CA THR A 182 5.41 12.38 -7.31
C THR A 182 5.52 11.49 -6.06
N PRO A 183 6.72 11.35 -5.46
CA PRO A 183 6.89 10.62 -4.20
C PRO A 183 5.94 11.11 -3.09
N ASP A 184 5.72 12.43 -3.05
CA ASP A 184 4.87 13.08 -2.04
C ASP A 184 3.36 12.93 -2.30
N SER A 185 2.96 12.35 -3.44
CA SER A 185 1.54 12.10 -3.74
C SER A 185 0.91 11.01 -2.84
N ARG A 186 1.71 10.37 -1.97
CA ARG A 186 1.29 9.31 -1.06
C ARG A 186 0.77 9.89 0.25
N ALA A 187 -0.49 9.60 0.57
CA ALA A 187 -1.11 10.04 1.81
C ALA A 187 -0.36 9.53 3.05
N GLU A 188 -0.11 10.45 3.98
CA GLU A 188 0.42 10.12 5.30
C GLU A 188 -0.58 9.24 6.07
N VAL A 189 -0.05 8.26 6.79
CA VAL A 189 -0.82 7.35 7.65
C VAL A 189 -1.42 8.11 8.82
N LYS A 190 -2.65 7.74 9.25
CA LYS A 190 -3.37 8.47 10.30
C LYS A 190 -4.02 7.58 11.34
N PHE A 191 -4.51 6.40 10.96
CA PHE A 191 -5.45 5.59 11.74
C PHE A 191 -4.85 4.30 12.31
N VAL A 192 -3.53 4.15 12.25
CA VAL A 192 -2.81 3.00 12.85
C VAL A 192 -2.41 3.33 14.28
N ASP A 193 -2.83 2.52 15.25
CA ASP A 193 -2.57 2.74 16.70
C ASP A 193 -1.31 2.01 17.18
N ASP A 194 -0.25 2.04 16.37
CA ASP A 194 1.07 1.54 16.71
C ASP A 194 2.06 2.28 15.81
N GLU A 195 3.02 2.98 16.40
CA GLU A 195 3.94 3.87 15.68
C GLU A 195 4.82 3.10 14.68
N GLU A 196 5.30 1.91 15.05
CA GLU A 196 6.14 1.10 14.19
C GLU A 196 5.33 0.46 13.06
N LEU A 197 4.10 -0.01 13.34
CA LEU A 197 3.19 -0.48 12.29
C LEU A 197 2.75 0.66 11.35
N ALA A 198 2.60 1.87 11.88
CA ALA A 198 2.33 3.06 11.07
C ALA A 198 3.48 3.34 10.11
N TYR A 199 4.72 3.23 10.58
CA TYR A 199 5.90 3.29 9.71
C TYR A 199 5.89 2.16 8.66
N VAL A 200 5.55 0.93 9.03
CA VAL A 200 5.50 -0.21 8.09
C VAL A 200 4.50 0.03 6.96
N ILE A 201 3.27 0.45 7.26
CA ILE A 201 2.28 0.73 6.19
C ILE A 201 2.67 1.96 5.37
N GLN A 202 3.33 2.94 5.98
CA GLN A 202 3.81 4.12 5.28
C GLN A 202 4.93 3.78 4.31
N ARG A 203 5.91 2.97 4.73
CA ARG A 203 6.95 2.45 3.84
C ARG A 203 6.35 1.70 2.66
N TYR A 204 5.33 0.86 2.91
CA TYR A 204 4.64 0.14 1.84
C TYR A 204 4.07 1.09 0.78
N ARG A 205 3.48 2.23 1.19
CA ARG A 205 2.99 3.26 0.26
C ARG A 205 4.10 3.93 -0.52
N GLU A 206 5.21 4.22 0.15
CA GLU A 206 6.36 4.93 -0.41
C GLU A 206 7.14 4.10 -1.43
N VAL A 207 7.33 2.81 -1.16
CA VAL A 207 8.09 1.92 -2.07
C VAL A 207 7.24 1.37 -3.20
N HIS A 208 5.93 1.60 -3.21
CA HIS A 208 5.02 1.06 -4.24
C HIS A 208 5.41 1.47 -5.66
N ASP A 209 5.84 2.72 -5.87
CA ASP A 209 6.31 3.20 -7.18
C ASP A 209 7.64 2.54 -7.60
N PHE A 210 8.50 2.19 -6.63
CA PHE A 210 9.69 1.37 -6.89
C PHE A 210 9.31 -0.04 -7.32
N VAL A 211 8.30 -0.63 -6.69
CA VAL A 211 7.78 -1.95 -7.08
C VAL A 211 7.26 -1.92 -8.52
N HIS A 212 6.53 -0.87 -8.91
CA HIS A 212 6.13 -0.69 -10.32
C HIS A 212 7.33 -0.61 -11.26
N THR A 213 8.34 0.19 -10.90
CA THR A 213 9.57 0.39 -11.69
C THR A 213 10.33 -0.93 -11.86
N LEU A 214 10.57 -1.64 -10.77
CA LEU A 214 11.24 -2.95 -10.76
C LEU A 214 10.47 -4.00 -11.54
N LEU A 215 9.15 -4.05 -11.39
CA LEU A 215 8.31 -4.99 -12.12
C LEU A 215 8.05 -4.58 -13.57
N GLY A 216 8.48 -3.39 -14.00
CA GLY A 216 8.21 -2.86 -15.34
C GLY A 216 6.71 -2.72 -15.64
N MET A 217 5.88 -2.53 -14.62
CA MET A 217 4.42 -2.50 -14.76
C MET A 217 3.90 -1.06 -14.81
N PRO A 218 3.09 -0.69 -15.82
CA PRO A 218 2.52 0.65 -15.91
C PRO A 218 1.42 0.89 -14.88
N THR A 219 1.11 2.16 -14.57
CA THR A 219 0.01 2.55 -13.65
C THR A 219 -1.38 2.54 -14.30
N ASN A 220 -1.55 1.81 -15.41
CA ASN A 220 -2.88 1.57 -15.96
C ASN A 220 -3.57 0.42 -15.20
N MET A 221 -4.90 0.27 -15.37
CA MET A 221 -5.68 -0.75 -14.65
C MET A 221 -5.11 -2.18 -14.76
N LEU A 222 -4.51 -2.55 -15.90
CA LEU A 222 -3.94 -3.89 -16.08
C LEU A 222 -2.66 -4.07 -15.24
N GLY A 223 -1.74 -3.11 -15.30
CA GLY A 223 -0.49 -3.13 -14.54
C GLY A 223 -0.73 -3.00 -13.04
N GLU A 224 -1.64 -2.14 -12.61
CA GLU A 224 -2.06 -2.02 -11.21
C GLU A 224 -2.55 -3.36 -10.64
N VAL A 225 -3.43 -4.06 -11.37
CA VAL A 225 -3.94 -5.36 -10.92
C VAL A 225 -2.81 -6.40 -10.87
N ALA A 226 -1.88 -6.40 -11.84
CA ALA A 226 -0.72 -7.28 -11.81
C ALA A 226 0.18 -7.03 -10.58
N VAL A 227 0.47 -5.76 -10.27
CA VAL A 227 1.23 -5.39 -9.06
C VAL A 227 0.47 -5.79 -7.80
N LYS A 228 -0.86 -5.61 -7.74
CA LYS A 228 -1.66 -6.06 -6.58
C LYS A 228 -1.59 -7.57 -6.37
N TRP A 229 -1.51 -8.38 -7.42
CA TRP A 229 -1.28 -9.82 -7.29
C TRP A 229 0.08 -10.14 -6.66
N PHE A 230 1.14 -9.47 -7.12
CA PHE A 230 2.48 -9.59 -6.54
C PHE A 230 2.50 -9.15 -5.06
N GLU A 231 1.96 -7.97 -4.76
CA GLU A 231 1.90 -7.41 -3.40
C GLU A 231 1.03 -8.25 -2.47
N ALA A 232 -0.08 -8.82 -2.96
CA ALA A 232 -0.94 -9.69 -2.16
C ALA A 232 -0.19 -10.93 -1.68
N VAL A 233 0.67 -11.51 -2.54
CA VAL A 233 1.52 -12.64 -2.15
C VAL A 233 2.56 -12.21 -1.11
N GLN A 234 3.22 -11.08 -1.32
CA GLN A 234 4.30 -10.63 -0.45
C GLN A 234 3.81 -10.14 0.92
N THR A 235 2.77 -9.31 0.94
CA THR A 235 2.35 -8.54 2.12
C THR A 235 1.13 -9.12 2.82
N ARG A 236 0.28 -9.84 2.07
CA ARG A 236 -1.05 -10.31 2.51
C ARG A 236 -1.94 -9.20 3.07
N LEU A 237 -1.69 -7.96 2.71
CA LEU A 237 -2.56 -6.87 3.13
C LEU A 237 -3.94 -7.03 2.47
N PRO A 238 -5.05 -6.79 3.21
CA PRO A 238 -6.39 -7.00 2.68
C PRO A 238 -6.68 -6.20 1.40
N MET A 239 -6.22 -4.95 1.32
CA MET A 239 -6.45 -4.09 0.16
C MET A 239 -5.72 -4.61 -1.11
N CYS A 240 -4.55 -5.23 -0.96
CA CYS A 240 -3.84 -5.88 -2.06
C CYS A 240 -4.61 -7.10 -2.56
N ILE A 241 -5.08 -7.95 -1.64
CA ILE A 241 -5.85 -9.15 -1.97
C ILE A 241 -7.17 -8.77 -2.66
N LEU A 242 -7.88 -7.78 -2.12
CA LEU A 242 -9.13 -7.28 -2.69
C LEU A 242 -8.91 -6.63 -4.05
N GLY A 243 -7.87 -5.81 -4.20
CA GLY A 243 -7.48 -5.20 -5.48
C GLY A 243 -7.16 -6.24 -6.54
N ALA A 244 -6.39 -7.27 -6.19
CA ALA A 244 -6.04 -8.39 -7.06
C ALA A 244 -7.27 -9.21 -7.49
N ALA A 245 -8.22 -9.44 -6.57
CA ALA A 245 -9.40 -10.26 -6.82
C ALA A 245 -10.52 -9.51 -7.56
N LEU A 246 -10.76 -8.24 -7.23
CA LEU A 246 -11.88 -7.44 -7.75
C LEU A 246 -11.48 -6.54 -8.92
N GLY A 247 -10.22 -6.10 -9.00
CA GLY A 247 -9.71 -5.32 -10.12
C GLY A 247 -9.96 -5.93 -11.52
N PRO A 248 -9.86 -7.27 -11.71
CA PRO A 248 -10.19 -7.91 -12.98
C PRO A 248 -11.62 -7.67 -13.48
N LEU A 249 -12.57 -7.33 -12.60
CA LEU A 249 -13.95 -7.02 -12.99
C LEU A 249 -14.06 -5.74 -13.84
N ARG A 250 -13.04 -4.87 -13.79
CA ARG A 250 -12.96 -3.61 -14.54
C ARG A 250 -12.19 -3.74 -15.86
N LEU A 251 -11.78 -4.95 -16.26
CA LEU A 251 -11.00 -5.19 -17.47
C LEU A 251 -11.89 -5.65 -18.64
N SER A 252 -11.52 -5.24 -19.86
CA SER A 252 -12.08 -5.81 -21.09
C SER A 252 -11.68 -7.28 -21.24
N ALA A 253 -12.42 -8.05 -22.04
CA ALA A 253 -12.13 -9.48 -22.26
C ALA A 253 -10.69 -9.74 -22.73
N ARG A 254 -10.16 -8.91 -23.64
CA ARG A 254 -8.76 -9.00 -24.11
C ARG A 254 -7.75 -8.77 -22.98
N ARG A 255 -7.93 -7.72 -22.17
CA ARG A 255 -7.04 -7.42 -21.05
C ARG A 255 -7.15 -8.47 -19.95
N LEU A 256 -8.34 -9.01 -19.71
CA LEU A 256 -8.56 -10.10 -18.76
C LEU A 256 -7.86 -11.39 -19.22
N GLN A 257 -7.85 -11.67 -20.52
CA GLN A 257 -7.10 -12.79 -21.08
C GLN A 257 -5.61 -12.62 -20.80
N ILE A 258 -5.01 -11.49 -21.19
CA ILE A 258 -3.58 -11.18 -20.92
C ILE A 258 -3.28 -11.29 -19.41
N LEU A 259 -4.14 -10.72 -18.57
CA LEU A 259 -4.00 -10.78 -17.12
C LEU A 259 -3.94 -12.24 -16.64
N THR A 260 -4.90 -13.06 -17.04
CA THR A 260 -5.06 -14.42 -16.50
C THR A 260 -4.06 -15.43 -17.07
N THR A 261 -3.64 -15.28 -18.32
CA THR A 261 -2.72 -16.21 -18.98
C THR A 261 -1.26 -15.87 -18.76
N THR A 262 -0.94 -14.58 -18.58
CA THR A 262 0.46 -14.10 -18.58
C THR A 262 0.80 -13.44 -17.25
N LEU A 263 0.10 -12.36 -16.89
CA LEU A 263 0.52 -11.50 -15.78
C LEU A 263 0.26 -12.09 -14.40
N VAL A 264 -0.86 -12.77 -14.17
CA VAL A 264 -1.17 -13.39 -12.87
C VAL A 264 -0.21 -14.53 -12.55
N PRO A 265 0.02 -15.52 -13.45
CA PRO A 265 1.05 -16.54 -13.22
C PRO A 265 2.43 -15.94 -12.95
N TRP A 266 2.84 -14.95 -13.75
CA TRP A 266 4.13 -14.27 -13.59
C TRP A 266 4.22 -13.54 -12.24
N ALA A 267 3.22 -12.74 -11.87
CA ALA A 267 3.18 -11.98 -10.62
C ALA A 267 3.15 -12.88 -9.39
N LEU A 268 2.44 -14.01 -9.46
CA LEU A 268 2.42 -15.01 -8.39
C LEU A 268 3.77 -15.70 -8.20
N THR A 269 4.46 -16.04 -9.29
CA THR A 269 5.80 -16.64 -9.22
C THR A 269 6.82 -15.64 -8.69
N ASN A 270 6.84 -14.42 -9.23
CA ASN A 270 7.72 -13.34 -8.73
C ASN A 270 7.43 -13.00 -7.28
N GLY A 271 6.16 -12.90 -6.88
CA GLY A 271 5.79 -12.58 -5.50
C GLY A 271 6.25 -13.64 -4.48
N ARG A 272 6.40 -14.90 -4.91
CA ARG A 272 6.88 -16.01 -4.06
C ARG A 272 8.42 -16.08 -4.00
N ASN A 273 9.07 -15.87 -5.14
CA ASN A 273 10.50 -16.14 -5.29
C ASN A 273 11.38 -14.91 -5.00
N ALA A 274 10.85 -13.71 -5.22
CA ALA A 274 11.63 -12.50 -5.01
C ALA A 274 11.91 -12.23 -3.53
N THR A 275 12.98 -11.47 -3.30
CA THR A 275 13.24 -10.82 -2.02
C THR A 275 11.99 -10.08 -1.53
N PHE A 276 11.81 -9.99 -0.22
CA PHE A 276 10.69 -9.23 0.30
C PHE A 276 10.91 -7.73 0.05
N MET A 277 10.07 -7.10 -0.75
CA MET A 277 10.27 -5.71 -1.19
C MET A 277 10.34 -4.71 -0.03
N MET A 278 9.71 -5.01 1.11
CA MET A 278 9.81 -4.16 2.30
C MET A 278 11.20 -4.16 2.93
N ASN A 279 11.99 -5.22 2.73
CA ASN A 279 13.34 -5.39 3.28
C ASN A 279 14.43 -4.78 2.38
N VAL A 280 14.10 -4.33 1.17
CA VAL A 280 15.10 -3.78 0.25
C VAL A 280 15.40 -2.33 0.63
N TYR A 281 16.68 -2.00 0.84
CA TYR A 281 17.13 -0.63 1.08
C TYR A 281 17.44 0.08 -0.25
N TYR A 282 16.37 0.43 -0.98
CA TYR A 282 16.38 0.98 -2.35
C TYR A 282 17.39 2.11 -2.57
N GLU A 283 17.59 2.96 -1.59
CA GLU A 283 18.45 4.13 -1.62
C GLU A 283 19.93 3.79 -1.89
N ARG A 284 20.32 2.53 -1.68
CA ARG A 284 21.67 2.01 -1.94
C ARG A 284 21.89 1.55 -3.39
N TYR A 285 20.82 1.43 -4.18
CA TYR A 285 20.86 0.79 -5.50
C TYR A 285 20.62 1.74 -6.67
N TRP A 286 20.61 3.06 -6.46
CA TRP A 286 20.29 4.03 -7.51
C TRP A 286 21.12 3.89 -8.79
N GLU A 287 22.41 3.61 -8.64
CA GLU A 287 23.37 3.53 -9.74
C GLU A 287 23.48 2.11 -10.31
N MET A 288 22.81 1.13 -9.69
CA MET A 288 22.82 -0.25 -10.15
C MET A 288 21.97 -0.38 -11.41
N ASP A 289 22.49 -1.16 -12.37
CA ASP A 289 21.72 -1.57 -13.54
C ASP A 289 20.45 -2.34 -13.12
N MET A 290 19.35 -2.06 -13.81
CA MET A 290 18.03 -2.60 -13.52
C MET A 290 17.95 -4.11 -13.73
N GLU A 291 18.63 -4.67 -14.73
CA GLU A 291 18.61 -6.11 -14.94
C GLU A 291 19.37 -6.82 -13.83
N SER A 292 20.55 -6.31 -13.49
CA SER A 292 21.36 -6.78 -12.37
C SER A 292 20.61 -6.69 -11.03
N LEU A 293 19.91 -5.57 -10.78
CA LEU A 293 19.12 -5.38 -9.56
C LEU A 293 17.93 -6.35 -9.51
N ARG A 294 17.24 -6.58 -10.63
CA ARG A 294 16.16 -7.59 -10.71
C ARG A 294 16.68 -8.98 -10.41
N GLU A 295 17.82 -9.36 -10.98
CA GLU A 295 18.46 -10.65 -10.73
C GLU A 295 18.81 -10.81 -9.24
N GLN A 296 19.47 -9.80 -8.64
CA GLN A 296 19.80 -9.80 -7.21
C GLN A 296 18.56 -9.94 -6.32
N LEU A 297 17.44 -9.35 -6.72
CA LEU A 297 16.17 -9.42 -5.99
C LEU A 297 15.33 -10.66 -6.33
N GLY A 298 15.81 -11.56 -7.20
CA GLY A 298 15.07 -12.75 -7.63
C GLY A 298 13.82 -12.44 -8.46
N LEU A 299 13.81 -11.32 -9.16
CA LEU A 299 12.71 -10.89 -10.03
C LEU A 299 12.95 -11.35 -11.46
N MET A 300 12.00 -12.12 -11.99
CA MET A 300 11.96 -12.45 -13.42
C MET A 300 11.68 -11.19 -14.24
N PRO A 301 12.23 -11.10 -15.47
CA PRO A 301 11.99 -9.96 -16.36
C PRO A 301 10.49 -9.77 -16.64
N PRO A 302 10.05 -8.53 -16.88
CA PRO A 302 8.66 -8.21 -17.17
C PRO A 302 8.20 -8.87 -18.48
N PRO A 303 6.96 -9.43 -18.55
CA PRO A 303 6.43 -9.96 -19.79
C PRO A 303 6.12 -8.83 -20.77
N THR A 304 6.29 -9.08 -22.06
CA THR A 304 5.85 -8.17 -23.13
C THR A 304 4.40 -8.48 -23.53
N PHE A 305 3.52 -7.47 -23.58
CA PHE A 305 2.08 -7.66 -23.89
C PHE A 305 1.42 -6.43 -24.52
#